data_AF-A0AAU0MA04-F1
#
_entry.id   AF-A0AAU0MA04-F1
#
_cell.length_a   1.000
_cell.length_b   1.000
_cell.length_c   1.000
_cell.angle_alpha   90.00
_cell.angle_beta   90.00
_cell.angle_gamma   90.00
#
_symmetry.space_group_name_H-M   'P 1'
#
loop_
_entity.id
_entity.type
_entity.pdbx_description
1 polymer ?
#
loop_
_entity_poly.entity_id
_entity_poly.type
_entity_poly.pdbx_seq_one_letter_code
_entity_poly.pdbx_strand_id
1 'polypeptide(L)'
;MATKRYDPAATDFNGRYARWVAALESGDDAELLEATVALPTLNKRVLAKLAAVDRDEPDPTACAEQKRVIVLLSEINAHQAARLRERKQAEQRRRDRTVRVERRVDLPTTCARCGTKLKEVKPTGRPRLYCSPACRKSAYEDRRAHRDGAVKVQVVEKIVTEVRERRIQVPHPRSDCINAVLADDDLMVSVVWTLTALVRDRTRKAYDPDQPKFKSLHRHTRALHQALLERAGLA
;
A
#
# COMPACT_ATOMS: atom_id res chain seq x y z
N MET A 1 6.46 -0.91 -4.31
CA MET A 1 7.57 -1.68 -3.70
C MET A 1 7.80 -1.09 -2.32
N ALA A 2 8.21 -1.84 -1.29
CA ALA A 2 8.56 -1.19 -0.04
C ALA A 2 9.89 -0.47 -0.27
N THR A 3 9.82 0.82 -0.60
CA THR A 3 10.99 1.67 -0.71
C THR A 3 11.77 1.55 0.61
N LYS A 4 13.04 1.11 0.56
CA LYS A 4 13.89 0.86 1.74
C LYS A 4 14.08 2.14 2.56
N ARG A 5 14.60 2.05 3.79
CA ARG A 5 15.03 3.26 4.53
C ARG A 5 16.17 3.93 3.74
N TYR A 6 16.22 5.27 3.73
CA TYR A 6 17.30 5.98 3.05
C TYR A 6 18.63 5.63 3.74
N ASP A 7 19.55 5.06 2.98
CA ASP A 7 20.91 4.77 3.40
C ASP A 7 21.87 5.71 2.66
N PRO A 8 22.51 6.66 3.36
CA PRO A 8 23.47 7.59 2.77
C PRO A 8 24.68 6.90 2.12
N ALA A 9 25.10 5.74 2.62
CA ALA A 9 26.24 5.00 2.08
C ALA A 9 25.86 4.30 0.77
N ALA A 10 24.71 3.63 0.74
CA ALA A 10 24.20 2.99 -0.48
C ALA A 10 23.84 3.97 -1.60
N THR A 11 23.62 5.25 -1.29
CA THR A 11 23.23 6.30 -2.24
C THR A 11 24.39 7.22 -2.66
N ASP A 12 25.63 6.84 -2.35
CA ASP A 12 26.85 7.62 -2.60
C ASP A 12 26.68 9.10 -2.18
N PHE A 13 26.01 9.36 -1.05
CA PHE A 13 25.76 10.74 -0.63
C PHE A 13 27.07 11.50 -0.44
N ASN A 14 28.06 10.86 0.19
CA ASN A 14 29.34 11.49 0.47
C ASN A 14 30.10 11.83 -0.82
N GLY A 15 30.11 10.94 -1.83
CA GLY A 15 30.75 11.22 -3.11
C GLY A 15 30.04 12.32 -3.89
N ARG A 16 28.70 12.32 -3.92
CA ARG A 16 27.91 13.40 -4.53
C ARG A 16 28.12 14.75 -3.85
N TYR A 17 28.11 14.78 -2.51
CA TYR A 17 28.34 16.00 -1.74
C TYR A 17 29.76 16.54 -1.94
N ALA A 18 30.78 15.68 -1.91
CA ALA A 18 32.16 16.08 -2.14
C ALA A 18 32.38 16.67 -3.54
N ARG A 19 31.79 16.05 -4.58
CA ARG A 19 31.82 16.60 -5.95
C ARG A 19 31.17 17.99 -6.04
N TRP A 20 30.05 18.18 -5.34
CA TRP A 20 29.36 19.47 -5.31
C TRP A 20 30.17 20.56 -4.60
N VAL A 21 30.83 20.24 -3.49
CA VAL A 21 31.74 21.17 -2.81
C VAL A 21 32.93 21.52 -3.70
N ALA A 22 33.56 20.53 -4.34
CA ALA A 22 34.68 20.77 -5.24
C ALA A 22 34.29 21.66 -6.44
N ALA A 23 33.11 21.46 -7.00
CA ALA A 23 32.60 22.30 -8.09
C ALA A 23 32.27 23.74 -7.65
N LEU A 24 31.83 23.93 -6.39
CA LEU A 24 31.67 25.27 -5.83
C LEU A 24 33.03 25.98 -5.67
N GLU A 25 34.06 25.26 -5.26
CA GLU A 25 35.41 25.79 -5.06
C GLU A 25 36.13 26.07 -6.39
N SER A 26 35.89 25.25 -7.43
CA SER A 26 36.47 25.44 -8.76
C SER A 26 35.91 26.64 -9.50
N GLY A 27 34.67 27.04 -9.19
CA GLY A 27 33.97 28.13 -9.88
C GLY A 27 33.57 27.80 -11.31
N ASP A 28 33.62 26.52 -11.70
CA ASP A 28 33.14 26.06 -13.00
C ASP A 28 31.61 25.89 -12.97
N ASP A 29 30.90 26.78 -13.65
CA ASP A 29 29.44 26.79 -13.71
C ASP A 29 28.85 25.49 -14.31
N ALA A 30 29.56 24.82 -15.23
CA ALA A 30 29.10 23.59 -15.84
C ALA A 30 29.21 22.41 -14.87
N GLU A 31 30.36 22.28 -14.19
CA GLU A 31 30.56 21.26 -13.15
C GLU A 31 29.60 21.47 -11.97
N LEU A 32 29.38 22.73 -11.58
CA LEU A 32 28.48 23.07 -10.48
C LEU A 32 27.03 22.70 -10.81
N LEU A 33 26.60 22.93 -12.05
CA LEU A 33 25.26 22.55 -12.49
C LEU A 33 25.09 21.03 -12.49
N GLU A 34 26.06 20.28 -13.01
CA GLU A 34 26.04 18.81 -13.00
C GLU A 34 25.99 18.25 -11.56
N ALA A 35 26.86 18.75 -10.68
CA ALA A 35 26.91 18.31 -9.29
C ALA A 35 25.64 18.69 -8.51
N THR A 36 25.00 19.82 -8.84
CA THR A 36 23.73 20.23 -8.25
C THR A 36 22.58 19.32 -8.71
N VAL A 37 22.55 18.91 -9.98
CA VAL A 37 21.57 17.93 -10.50
C VAL A 37 21.71 16.58 -9.81
N ALA A 38 22.94 16.19 -9.45
CA ALA A 38 23.19 14.96 -8.70
C ALA A 38 22.64 15.00 -7.26
N LEU A 39 22.35 16.18 -6.70
CA LEU A 39 21.75 16.39 -5.38
C LEU A 39 20.35 17.04 -5.53
N PRO A 40 19.33 16.27 -5.94
CA PRO A 40 18.03 16.80 -6.37
C PRO A 40 17.27 17.56 -5.27
N THR A 41 17.68 17.45 -4.00
CA THR A 41 17.10 18.20 -2.89
C THR A 41 17.71 19.59 -2.66
N LEU A 42 18.80 19.94 -3.37
CA LEU A 42 19.40 21.29 -3.39
C LEU A 42 18.49 22.28 -4.14
N ASN A 43 17.36 22.62 -3.53
CA ASN A 43 16.48 23.67 -4.01
C ASN A 43 16.82 25.02 -3.36
N LYS A 44 16.18 26.10 -3.86
CA LYS A 44 16.36 27.47 -3.35
C LYS A 44 16.27 27.59 -1.82
N ARG A 45 15.41 26.79 -1.17
CA ARG A 45 15.26 26.81 0.29
C ARG A 45 16.46 26.20 1.01
N VAL A 46 17.00 25.10 0.48
CA VAL A 46 18.20 24.47 1.05
C VAL A 46 19.40 25.39 0.85
N LEU A 47 19.59 25.93 -0.36
CA LEU A 47 20.66 26.89 -0.65
C LEU A 47 20.61 28.13 0.27
N ALA A 48 19.41 28.68 0.53
CA ALA A 48 19.25 29.80 1.47
C ALA A 48 19.67 29.45 2.91
N LYS A 49 19.47 28.20 3.34
CA LYS A 49 19.95 27.72 4.65
C LYS A 49 21.46 27.57 4.68
N LEU A 50 22.08 27.08 3.60
CA LEU A 50 23.53 26.99 3.50
C LEU A 50 24.18 28.38 3.56
N ALA A 51 23.60 29.35 2.84
CA ALA A 51 24.04 30.74 2.88
C ALA A 51 23.82 31.43 4.24
N ALA A 52 22.90 30.92 5.07
CA ALA A 52 22.75 31.39 6.45
C ALA A 52 23.88 30.85 7.33
N VAL A 53 24.21 29.56 7.21
CA VAL A 53 25.36 28.97 7.92
C VAL A 53 26.66 29.68 7.58
N ASP A 54 26.87 30.05 6.31
CA ASP A 54 28.03 30.86 5.88
C ASP A 54 28.18 32.20 6.60
N ARG A 55 27.06 32.80 7.04
CA ARG A 55 27.08 34.08 7.77
C ARG A 55 27.19 33.89 9.28
N ASP A 56 26.57 32.84 9.80
CA ASP A 56 26.31 32.66 11.22
C ASP A 56 27.40 31.83 11.92
N GLU A 57 28.13 30.96 11.19
CA GLU A 57 29.16 30.07 11.73
C GLU A 57 30.57 30.49 11.29
N PRO A 58 31.36 31.13 12.17
CA PRO A 58 32.70 31.61 11.82
C PRO A 58 33.77 30.51 11.82
N ASP A 59 33.56 29.37 12.49
CA ASP A 59 34.50 28.24 12.40
C ASP A 59 34.34 27.50 11.07
N PRO A 60 35.38 27.45 10.22
CA PRO A 60 35.30 26.78 8.92
C PRO A 60 34.93 25.29 9.02
N THR A 61 35.39 24.62 10.08
CA THR A 61 35.14 23.18 10.27
C THR A 61 33.69 22.94 10.65
N ALA A 62 33.19 23.63 11.67
CA ALA A 62 31.78 23.58 12.07
C ALA A 62 30.84 23.99 10.93
N CYS A 63 31.19 25.03 10.17
CA CYS A 63 30.41 25.47 9.00
C CYS A 63 30.28 24.36 7.95
N ALA A 64 31.40 23.71 7.59
CA ALA A 64 31.41 22.62 6.62
C ALA A 64 30.57 21.40 7.09
N GLU A 65 30.68 21.03 8.37
CA GLU A 65 29.88 19.96 8.95
C GLU A 65 28.39 20.28 8.97
N GLN A 66 28.02 21.49 9.39
CA GLN A 66 26.62 21.91 9.49
C GLN A 66 25.96 21.98 8.10
N LYS A 67 26.67 22.48 7.09
CA LYS A 67 26.23 22.45 5.69
C LYS A 67 25.97 21.02 5.21
N ARG A 68 26.90 20.11 5.48
CA ARG A 68 26.77 18.69 5.11
C ARG A 68 25.53 18.06 5.75
N VAL A 69 25.30 18.32 7.04
CA VAL A 69 24.12 17.84 7.77
C VAL A 69 22.83 18.39 7.16
N ILE A 70 22.79 19.67 6.78
CA ILE A 70 21.60 20.28 6.15
C ILE A 70 21.25 19.58 4.83
N VAL A 71 22.24 19.35 3.96
CA VAL A 71 22.02 18.67 2.67
C VAL A 71 21.60 17.22 2.91
N LEU A 72 22.27 16.50 3.81
CA LEU A 72 21.93 15.12 4.16
C LEU A 72 20.49 14.98 4.68
N LEU A 73 20.09 15.84 5.61
CA LEU A 73 18.73 15.83 6.16
C LEU A 73 17.69 16.15 5.07
N SER A 74 18.02 16.98 4.10
CA SER A 74 17.13 17.27 2.98
C SER A 74 16.85 16.04 2.12
N GLU A 75 17.87 15.23 1.81
CA GLU A 75 17.78 13.96 1.08
C GLU A 75 16.96 12.91 1.86
N ILE A 76 17.27 12.74 3.15
CA ILE A 76 16.55 11.83 4.04
C ILE A 76 15.05 12.18 4.07
N ASN A 77 14.73 13.46 4.25
CA ASN A 77 13.35 13.92 4.34
C ASN A 77 12.61 13.76 3.00
N ALA A 78 13.26 14.06 1.88
CA ALA A 78 12.68 13.88 0.56
C ALA A 78 12.37 12.41 0.27
N HIS A 79 13.29 11.51 0.60
CA HIS A 79 13.09 10.08 0.47
C HIS A 79 11.94 9.60 1.37
N GLN A 80 11.91 9.99 2.65
CA GLN A 80 10.81 9.66 3.56
C GLN A 80 9.45 10.16 3.04
N ALA A 81 9.39 11.39 2.51
CA ALA A 81 8.18 11.93 1.91
C ALA A 81 7.73 11.16 0.67
N ALA A 82 8.65 10.69 -0.17
CA ALA A 82 8.34 9.82 -1.30
C ALA A 82 7.74 8.48 -0.84
N ARG A 83 8.33 7.84 0.18
CA ARG A 83 7.80 6.60 0.78
C ARG A 83 6.37 6.78 1.31
N LEU A 84 6.12 7.87 2.03
CA LEU A 84 4.79 8.17 2.57
C LEU A 84 3.76 8.39 1.46
N ARG A 85 4.15 9.08 0.37
CA ARG A 85 3.29 9.25 -0.81
C ARG A 85 2.97 7.92 -1.48
N GLU A 86 3.97 7.07 -1.70
CA GLU A 86 3.77 5.74 -2.28
C GLU A 86 2.83 4.88 -1.41
N ARG A 87 3.00 4.92 -0.08
CA ARG A 87 2.12 4.21 0.86
C ARG A 87 0.69 4.71 0.78
N LYS A 88 0.48 6.04 0.79
CA LYS A 88 -0.86 6.65 0.65
C LYS A 88 -1.50 6.28 -0.68
N GLN A 89 -0.75 6.32 -1.78
CA GLN A 89 -1.25 5.90 -3.09
C GLN A 89 -1.59 4.41 -3.12
N ALA A 90 -0.80 3.55 -2.47
CA ALA A 90 -1.10 2.13 -2.36
C ALA A 90 -2.37 1.87 -1.56
N GLU A 91 -2.58 2.61 -0.47
CA GLU A 91 -3.83 2.57 0.31
C GLU A 91 -5.02 3.07 -0.53
N GLN A 92 -4.84 4.17 -1.27
CA GLN A 92 -5.88 4.69 -2.16
C GLN A 92 -6.24 3.66 -3.24
N ARG A 93 -5.26 3.02 -3.89
CA ARG A 93 -5.51 1.92 -4.84
C ARG A 93 -6.27 0.75 -4.21
N ARG A 94 -6.05 0.46 -2.93
CA ARG A 94 -6.83 -0.56 -2.20
C ARG A 94 -8.27 -0.08 -1.97
N ARG A 95 -8.46 1.18 -1.59
CA ARG A 95 -9.78 1.81 -1.41
C ARG A 95 -10.57 1.90 -2.72
N ASP A 96 -9.93 2.31 -3.81
CA ASP A 96 -10.58 2.43 -5.13
C ASP A 96 -10.98 1.06 -5.70
N ARG A 97 -10.21 -0.01 -5.38
CA ARG A 97 -10.61 -1.39 -5.67
C ARG A 97 -11.83 -1.83 -4.85
N THR A 98 -12.02 -1.28 -3.66
CA THR A 98 -13.23 -1.52 -2.85
C THR A 98 -14.31 -0.51 -3.22
N VAL A 99 -15.06 -0.78 -4.29
CA VAL A 99 -16.25 0.03 -4.62
C VAL A 99 -17.28 -0.16 -3.51
N ARG A 100 -17.42 0.84 -2.63
CA ARG A 100 -18.55 0.91 -1.70
C ARG A 100 -19.80 1.24 -2.51
N VAL A 101 -20.61 0.22 -2.79
CA VAL A 101 -21.93 0.39 -3.39
C VAL A 101 -22.90 0.78 -2.29
N GLU A 102 -23.36 2.03 -2.29
CA GLU A 102 -24.56 2.40 -1.56
C GLU A 102 -25.76 1.70 -2.21
N ARG A 103 -26.47 0.88 -1.43
CA ARG A 103 -27.67 0.20 -1.90
C ARG A 103 -28.83 1.20 -1.95
N ARG A 104 -28.96 1.96 -3.03
CA ARG A 104 -30.18 2.73 -3.31
C ARG A 104 -31.23 1.79 -3.88
N VAL A 105 -32.12 1.33 -3.00
CA VAL A 105 -33.38 0.71 -3.44
C VAL A 105 -34.38 1.85 -3.57
N ASP A 106 -34.87 2.10 -4.79
CA ASP A 106 -35.99 3.01 -4.98
C ASP A 106 -37.23 2.37 -4.36
N LEU A 107 -37.59 2.87 -3.18
CA LEU A 107 -38.75 2.40 -2.45
C LEU A 107 -40.02 3.00 -3.08
N PRO A 108 -41.13 2.26 -3.13
CA PRO A 108 -42.39 2.81 -3.62
C PRO A 108 -42.78 4.04 -2.80
N THR A 109 -42.94 5.19 -3.46
CA THR A 109 -43.36 6.45 -2.83
C THR A 109 -44.86 6.69 -2.95
N THR A 110 -45.53 5.93 -3.83
CA THR A 110 -46.95 6.03 -4.15
C THR A 110 -47.68 4.71 -3.90
N CYS A 111 -48.96 4.81 -3.56
CA CYS A 111 -49.83 3.66 -3.40
C CYS A 111 -50.04 2.98 -4.75
N ALA A 112 -49.79 1.67 -4.83
CA ALA A 112 -49.93 0.88 -6.06
C ALA A 112 -51.36 0.77 -6.61
N ARG A 113 -52.36 1.31 -5.90
CA ARG A 113 -53.76 1.32 -6.35
C ARG A 113 -54.27 2.71 -6.70
N CYS A 114 -54.20 3.64 -5.74
CA CYS A 114 -54.80 4.98 -5.88
C CYS A 114 -53.76 6.09 -6.17
N GLY A 115 -52.48 5.76 -6.29
CA GLY A 115 -51.41 6.72 -6.57
C GLY A 115 -51.06 7.67 -5.42
N THR A 116 -51.81 7.66 -4.31
CA THR A 116 -51.58 8.56 -3.16
C THR A 116 -50.19 8.35 -2.55
N LYS A 117 -49.50 9.44 -2.19
CA LYS A 117 -48.19 9.39 -1.53
C LYS A 117 -48.24 8.61 -0.21
N LEU A 118 -47.24 7.75 0.00
CA LEU A 118 -47.11 6.94 1.22
C LEU A 118 -46.39 7.76 2.31
N LYS A 119 -46.98 7.84 3.51
CA LYS A 119 -46.49 8.68 4.61
C LYS A 119 -45.28 8.10 5.39
N GLU A 120 -44.99 6.81 5.24
CA GLU A 120 -43.92 6.12 5.99
C GLU A 120 -43.22 5.06 5.12
N VAL A 121 -42.24 5.51 4.34
CA VAL A 121 -41.39 4.61 3.55
C VAL A 121 -40.12 4.34 4.37
N LYS A 122 -40.14 3.27 5.18
CA LYS A 122 -38.96 2.87 5.96
C LYS A 122 -37.91 2.24 5.03
N PRO A 123 -36.62 2.60 5.16
CA PRO A 123 -35.54 2.03 4.35
C PRO A 123 -35.23 0.57 4.68
N THR A 124 -35.66 0.11 5.86
CA THR A 124 -35.43 -1.25 6.35
C THR A 124 -36.75 -2.02 6.48
N GLY A 125 -36.72 -3.31 6.16
CA GLY A 125 -37.88 -4.20 6.23
C GLY A 125 -38.71 -4.26 4.93
N ARG A 126 -39.93 -4.80 5.02
CA ARG A 126 -40.84 -4.93 3.87
C ARG A 126 -41.44 -3.57 3.51
N PRO A 127 -41.20 -3.01 2.30
CA PRO A 127 -41.77 -1.73 1.91
C PRO A 127 -43.29 -1.77 1.91
N ARG A 128 -43.91 -0.69 2.38
CA ARG A 128 -45.36 -0.51 2.32
C ARG A 128 -45.74 -0.20 0.87
N LEU A 129 -46.70 -0.94 0.32
CA LEU A 129 -47.14 -0.79 -1.08
C LEU A 129 -48.48 -0.02 -1.20
N TYR A 130 -49.24 0.05 -0.11
CA TYR A 130 -50.58 0.65 -0.08
C TYR A 130 -50.71 1.69 1.04
N CYS A 131 -51.44 2.76 0.76
CA CYS A 131 -51.68 3.82 1.75
C CYS A 131 -52.54 3.32 2.93
N SER A 132 -53.45 2.35 2.72
CA SER A 132 -54.34 1.83 3.76
C SER A 132 -54.70 0.34 3.56
N PRO A 133 -55.19 -0.36 4.62
CA PRO A 133 -55.75 -1.70 4.49
C PRO A 133 -56.93 -1.78 3.52
N ALA A 134 -57.75 -0.72 3.41
CA ALA A 134 -58.84 -0.64 2.45
C ALA A 134 -58.31 -0.68 1.01
N CYS A 135 -57.29 0.13 0.68
CA CYS A 135 -56.64 0.09 -0.64
C CYS A 135 -56.00 -1.26 -0.92
N ARG A 136 -55.43 -1.94 0.09
CA ARG A 136 -54.90 -3.30 -0.06
C ARG A 136 -55.99 -4.31 -0.39
N LYS A 137 -57.11 -4.28 0.35
CA LYS A 137 -58.23 -5.20 0.15
C LYS A 137 -58.83 -5.02 -1.24
N SER A 138 -59.17 -3.80 -1.62
CA SER A 138 -59.81 -3.64 -2.91
C SER A 138 -58.85 -3.62 -4.11
N ALA A 139 -57.53 -3.45 -3.93
CA ALA A 139 -56.53 -3.86 -4.94
C ALA A 139 -56.51 -5.39 -5.17
N TYR A 140 -56.74 -6.17 -4.11
CA TYR A 140 -56.87 -7.63 -4.24
C TYR A 140 -58.17 -7.99 -4.96
N GLU A 141 -59.27 -7.31 -4.67
CA GLU A 141 -60.54 -7.49 -5.39
C GLU A 141 -60.43 -7.07 -6.86
N ASP A 142 -59.78 -5.95 -7.18
CA ASP A 142 -59.55 -5.50 -8.57
C ASP A 142 -58.76 -6.55 -9.37
N ARG A 143 -57.74 -7.18 -8.76
CA ARG A 143 -56.99 -8.30 -9.37
C ARG A 143 -57.83 -9.55 -9.53
N ARG A 144 -58.70 -9.86 -8.56
CA ARG A 144 -59.59 -11.03 -8.59
C ARG A 144 -60.69 -10.86 -9.65
N ALA A 145 -61.17 -9.65 -9.85
CA ALA A 145 -62.20 -9.29 -10.81
C ALA A 145 -61.65 -8.98 -12.21
N HIS A 146 -60.34 -9.14 -12.44
CA HIS A 146 -59.68 -8.86 -13.72
C HIS A 146 -59.99 -7.47 -14.30
N ARG A 147 -60.07 -6.46 -13.43
CA ARG A 147 -60.32 -5.08 -13.87
C ARG A 147 -59.12 -4.51 -14.61
N ASP A 148 -59.36 -3.70 -15.63
CA ASP A 148 -58.31 -3.00 -16.39
C ASP A 148 -57.43 -2.16 -15.46
N GLY A 149 -56.10 -2.29 -15.62
CA GLY A 149 -55.10 -1.66 -14.75
C GLY A 149 -54.74 -2.44 -13.48
N ALA A 150 -55.41 -3.55 -13.16
CA ALA A 150 -55.06 -4.40 -12.02
C ALA A 150 -53.86 -5.31 -12.36
N VAL A 151 -52.65 -4.78 -12.16
CA VAL A 151 -51.39 -5.49 -12.45
C VAL A 151 -51.21 -6.69 -11.50
N LYS A 152 -51.19 -7.91 -12.05
CA LYS A 152 -50.95 -9.18 -11.33
C LYS A 152 -49.47 -9.41 -11.03
N VAL A 153 -48.58 -8.92 -11.89
CA VAL A 153 -47.12 -9.03 -11.78
C VAL A 153 -46.51 -7.69 -12.14
N GLN A 154 -45.92 -7.00 -11.16
CA GLN A 154 -45.11 -5.81 -11.42
C GLN A 154 -43.67 -6.28 -11.65
N VAL A 155 -43.19 -6.19 -12.89
CA VAL A 155 -41.77 -6.37 -13.19
C VAL A 155 -41.04 -5.14 -12.65
N VAL A 156 -40.45 -5.28 -11.47
CA VAL A 156 -39.51 -4.30 -10.95
C VAL A 156 -38.14 -4.74 -11.47
N GLU A 157 -37.54 -3.96 -12.36
CA GLU A 157 -36.16 -4.18 -12.77
C GLU A 157 -35.25 -4.00 -11.56
N LYS A 158 -34.95 -5.12 -10.92
CA LYS A 158 -33.97 -5.17 -9.84
C LYS A 158 -32.62 -5.39 -10.50
N ILE A 159 -31.89 -4.30 -10.73
CA ILE A 159 -30.48 -4.40 -11.12
C ILE A 159 -29.72 -4.97 -9.93
N VAL A 160 -29.50 -6.29 -9.93
CA VAL A 160 -28.67 -6.99 -8.95
C VAL A 160 -27.29 -7.15 -9.55
N THR A 161 -26.41 -6.18 -9.30
CA THR A 161 -24.98 -6.36 -9.55
C THR A 161 -24.39 -7.19 -8.41
N GLU A 162 -24.30 -8.49 -8.60
CA GLU A 162 -23.61 -9.40 -7.69
C GLU A 162 -22.10 -9.31 -7.96
N VAL A 163 -21.34 -8.73 -7.03
CA VAL A 163 -19.88 -8.71 -7.10
C VAL A 163 -19.34 -10.00 -6.49
N ARG A 164 -18.83 -10.89 -7.33
CA ARG A 164 -18.01 -12.02 -6.86
C ARG A 164 -16.59 -11.53 -6.64
N GLU A 165 -16.12 -11.58 -5.39
CA GLU A 165 -14.72 -11.37 -5.06
C GLU A 165 -13.86 -12.47 -5.71
N ARG A 166 -13.29 -12.19 -6.87
CA ARG A 166 -12.23 -13.04 -7.42
C ARG A 166 -10.90 -12.51 -6.87
N ARG A 167 -10.32 -13.20 -5.88
CA ARG A 167 -8.91 -12.99 -5.51
C ARG A 167 -8.07 -13.31 -6.75
N ILE A 168 -7.68 -12.28 -7.48
CA ILE A 168 -6.66 -12.40 -8.52
C ILE A 168 -5.34 -12.56 -7.75
N GLN A 169 -4.87 -13.80 -7.59
CA GLN A 169 -3.45 -14.01 -7.30
C GLN A 169 -2.71 -13.46 -8.50
N VAL A 170 -2.13 -12.27 -8.36
CA VAL A 170 -1.26 -11.71 -9.38
C VAL A 170 -0.07 -12.66 -9.47
N PRO A 171 0.11 -13.39 -10.59
CA PRO A 171 1.20 -14.34 -10.70
C PRO A 171 2.46 -13.54 -10.95
N HIS A 172 3.17 -13.16 -9.89
CA HIS A 172 4.56 -12.75 -10.04
C HIS A 172 5.45 -14.01 -9.95
N PRO A 173 6.56 -14.06 -10.69
CA PRO A 173 7.56 -15.10 -10.55
C PRO A 173 7.97 -15.31 -9.09
N ARG A 174 8.24 -16.56 -8.70
CA ARG A 174 8.75 -16.89 -7.34
C ARG A 174 10.11 -16.25 -7.07
N SER A 175 10.91 -16.03 -8.12
CA SER A 175 12.19 -15.31 -8.06
C SER A 175 12.02 -13.91 -7.46
N ASP A 176 10.92 -13.22 -7.76
CA ASP A 176 10.72 -11.85 -7.30
C ASP A 176 10.48 -11.80 -5.78
N CYS A 177 9.81 -12.81 -5.22
CA CYS A 177 9.70 -12.96 -3.78
C CYS A 177 11.06 -13.24 -3.12
N ILE A 178 11.84 -14.13 -3.70
CA ILE A 178 13.17 -14.49 -3.17
C ILE A 178 14.07 -13.26 -3.18
N ASN A 179 14.11 -12.54 -4.30
CA ASN A 179 14.87 -11.30 -4.43
C ASN A 179 14.40 -10.22 -3.45
N ALA A 180 13.08 -10.11 -3.22
CA ALA A 180 12.54 -9.17 -2.24
C ALA A 180 12.98 -9.49 -0.81
N VAL A 181 13.01 -10.77 -0.43
CA VAL A 181 13.51 -11.21 0.89
C VAL A 181 15.01 -10.98 1.01
N LEU A 182 15.80 -11.34 0.00
CA LEU A 182 17.26 -11.17 0.03
C LEU A 182 17.69 -9.70 0.02
N ALA A 183 16.85 -8.80 -0.49
CA ALA A 183 17.12 -7.37 -0.49
C ALA A 183 16.86 -6.70 0.88
N ASP A 184 16.17 -7.34 1.81
CA ASP A 184 15.75 -6.74 3.08
C ASP A 184 16.31 -7.57 4.24
N ASP A 185 17.31 -7.02 4.94
CA ASP A 185 18.04 -7.72 6.00
C ASP A 185 17.12 -8.17 7.15
N ASP A 186 16.13 -7.35 7.51
CA ASP A 186 15.17 -7.68 8.56
C ASP A 186 14.26 -8.84 8.13
N LEU A 187 13.81 -8.85 6.87
CA LEU A 187 13.02 -9.96 6.32
C LEU A 187 13.84 -11.24 6.21
N MET A 188 15.10 -11.13 5.81
CA MET A 188 16.02 -12.28 5.75
C MET A 188 16.19 -12.92 7.12
N VAL A 189 16.50 -12.11 8.15
CA VAL A 189 16.61 -12.56 9.54
C VAL A 189 15.28 -13.14 10.04
N SER A 190 14.16 -12.50 9.73
CA SER A 190 12.83 -13.00 10.10
C SER A 190 12.52 -14.37 9.48
N VAL A 191 12.92 -14.61 8.23
CA VAL A 191 12.74 -15.92 7.57
C VAL A 191 13.56 -17.00 8.26
N VAL A 192 14.81 -16.71 8.62
CA VAL A 192 15.68 -17.65 9.35
C VAL A 192 15.09 -18.00 10.72
N TRP A 193 14.65 -17.00 11.48
CA TRP A 193 13.99 -17.20 12.78
C TRP A 193 12.71 -18.02 12.65
N THR A 194 11.89 -17.71 11.65
CA THR A 194 10.64 -18.44 11.39
C THR A 194 10.93 -19.89 11.05
N LEU A 195 11.91 -20.17 10.18
CA LEU A 195 12.32 -21.54 9.85
C LEU A 195 12.82 -22.28 11.08
N THR A 196 13.59 -21.62 11.95
CA THR A 196 14.09 -22.20 13.19
C THR A 196 12.94 -22.52 14.15
N ALA A 197 11.98 -21.61 14.31
CA ALA A 197 10.79 -21.85 15.12
C ALA A 197 9.95 -23.02 14.58
N LEU A 198 9.78 -23.12 13.26
CA LEU A 198 9.05 -24.21 12.61
C LEU A 198 9.71 -25.57 12.79
N VAL A 199 11.05 -25.63 12.77
CA VAL A 199 11.80 -26.87 13.02
C VAL A 199 11.78 -27.26 14.50
N ARG A 200 11.78 -26.29 15.42
CA ARG A 200 11.68 -26.53 16.86
C ARG A 200 10.27 -26.96 17.29
N ASP A 201 9.26 -26.55 16.54
CA ASP A 201 7.86 -26.92 16.77
C ASP A 201 7.61 -28.40 16.42
N ARG A 202 7.69 -29.26 17.43
CA ARG A 202 7.46 -30.70 17.31
C ARG A 202 6.01 -31.08 17.00
N THR A 203 5.07 -30.13 16.98
CA THR A 203 3.68 -30.41 16.61
C THR A 203 3.51 -30.50 15.09
N ARG A 204 4.46 -29.95 14.30
CA ARG A 204 4.40 -29.92 12.84
C ARG A 204 5.13 -31.10 12.22
N LYS A 205 4.38 -32.17 11.96
CA LYS A 205 4.89 -33.41 11.33
C LYS A 205 5.66 -33.20 10.02
N ALA A 206 5.39 -32.14 9.27
CA ALA A 206 6.10 -31.82 8.01
C ALA A 206 7.61 -31.50 8.20
N TYR A 207 8.03 -31.23 9.44
CA TYR A 207 9.43 -30.98 9.81
C TYR A 207 10.02 -32.12 10.65
N ASP A 208 9.39 -33.30 10.69
CA ASP A 208 9.96 -34.48 11.34
C ASP A 208 11.18 -35.01 10.56
N PRO A 209 12.17 -35.62 11.22
CA PRO A 209 13.41 -36.10 10.58
C PRO A 209 13.22 -37.03 9.38
N ASP A 210 12.15 -37.83 9.40
CA ASP A 210 11.86 -38.79 8.34
C ASP A 210 11.28 -38.14 7.08
N GLN A 211 10.78 -36.91 7.19
CA GLN A 211 10.14 -36.23 6.07
C GLN A 211 11.14 -35.73 5.03
N PRO A 212 10.81 -35.81 3.72
CA PRO A 212 11.67 -35.33 2.65
C PRO A 212 11.95 -33.83 2.77
N LYS A 213 10.96 -33.06 3.26
CA LYS A 213 11.08 -31.61 3.47
C LYS A 213 12.15 -31.28 4.52
N PHE A 214 12.19 -32.02 5.63
CA PHE A 214 13.23 -31.85 6.64
C PHE A 214 14.60 -32.21 6.09
N LYS A 215 14.73 -33.33 5.38
CA LYS A 215 16.00 -33.78 4.78
C LYS A 215 16.56 -32.75 3.79
N SER A 216 15.71 -32.18 2.94
CA SER A 216 16.09 -31.11 2.01
C SER A 216 16.54 -29.85 2.76
N LEU A 217 15.75 -29.40 3.75
CA LEU A 217 16.10 -28.24 4.57
C LEU A 217 17.43 -28.44 5.30
N HIS A 218 17.64 -29.60 5.92
CA HIS A 218 18.87 -29.95 6.63
C HIS A 218 20.09 -29.89 5.70
N ARG A 219 20.01 -30.51 4.51
CA ARG A 219 21.08 -30.48 3.51
C ARG A 219 21.43 -29.05 3.10
N HIS A 220 20.44 -28.22 2.75
CA HIS A 220 20.70 -26.86 2.28
C HIS A 220 21.19 -25.94 3.40
N THR A 221 20.67 -26.10 4.62
CA THR A 221 21.12 -25.32 5.79
C THR A 221 22.56 -25.69 6.16
N ARG A 222 22.92 -26.98 6.09
CA ARG A 222 24.30 -27.42 6.30
C ARG A 222 25.26 -26.85 5.25
N ALA A 223 24.87 -26.85 3.98
CA ALA A 223 25.67 -26.25 2.91
C ALA A 223 25.85 -24.73 3.11
N LEU A 224 24.77 -24.02 3.49
CA LEU A 224 24.84 -22.59 3.80
C LEU A 224 25.77 -22.31 4.99
N HIS A 225 25.65 -23.07 6.08
CA HIS A 225 26.51 -22.92 7.25
C HIS A 225 27.98 -23.15 6.91
N GLN A 226 28.29 -24.18 6.12
CA GLN A 226 29.64 -24.45 5.65
C GLN A 226 30.23 -23.28 4.85
N ALA A 227 29.47 -22.75 3.89
CA ALA A 227 29.90 -21.60 3.10
C ALA A 227 30.14 -20.34 3.95
N LEU A 228 29.36 -20.15 5.03
CA LEU A 228 29.58 -19.05 5.98
C LEU A 228 30.88 -19.25 6.77
N LEU A 229 31.18 -20.47 7.22
CA LEU A 229 32.43 -20.79 7.92
C LEU A 229 33.64 -20.58 7.00
N GLU A 230 33.57 -21.05 5.75
CA GLU A 230 34.63 -20.86 4.74
C GLU A 230 34.90 -19.39 4.50
N ARG A 231 33.85 -18.58 4.34
CA ARG A 231 33.98 -17.13 4.15
C ARG A 231 34.50 -16.40 5.39
N ALA A 232 34.26 -16.94 6.58
CA ALA A 232 34.80 -16.43 7.83
C ALA A 232 36.23 -16.91 8.12
N GLY A 233 36.79 -17.82 7.33
CA GLY A 233 38.10 -18.44 7.58
C GLY A 233 38.10 -19.41 8.77
N LEU A 234 36.95 -20.00 9.08
CA LEU A 234 36.72 -20.88 10.25
C LEU A 234 36.43 -22.34 9.85
N ALA A 235 36.66 -22.68 8.58
CA ALA A 235 36.39 -24.01 8.00
C ALA A 235 37.64 -24.89 7.94
#